data_AF-S4RAC4-F1
#
_entry.id   AF-S4RAC4-F1
#
_cell.length_a   1.000
_cell.length_b   1.000
_cell.length_c   1.000
_cell.angle_alpha   90.00
_cell.angle_beta   90.00
_cell.angle_gamma   90.00
#
_symmetry.space_group_name_H-M   'P 1'
#
loop_
_entity.id
_entity.type
_entity.pdbx_description
1 polymer ?
#
loop_
_entity_poly.entity_id
_entity_poly.type
_entity_poly.pdbx_seq_one_letter_code
_entity_poly.pdbx_strand_id
1 'polypeptide(L)'
;IATMQFCGNKLDKKDFFGKSDPFLVFYRSNEDGSFTISHKTEVVKNTLNPAWQPFSIPVRTLCNGDFDRTIKVDVYDWDRDGSHDFIGEFTTSYRELARGQNQFNIYEFQVINPKKKAKKKKYVNSGTV
;
A
#
# COMPACT_ATOMS: atom_id res chain seq x y z
N ILE A 1 6.16 18.98 -0.40
CA ILE A 1 5.09 18.05 0.05
C ILE A 1 4.81 17.12 -1.12
N ALA A 2 4.59 15.83 -0.86
CA ALA A 2 4.19 14.85 -1.87
C ALA A 2 2.67 14.68 -1.81
N THR A 3 1.97 14.95 -2.92
CA THR A 3 0.52 14.72 -3.04
C THR A 3 0.30 13.54 -3.96
N MET A 4 -0.44 12.53 -3.49
CA MET A 4 -0.59 11.25 -4.15
C MET A 4 -2.03 10.75 -4.02
N GLN A 5 -2.46 9.91 -4.95
CA GLN A 5 -3.73 9.18 -4.91
C GLN A 5 -3.45 7.74 -5.36
N PHE A 6 -4.10 6.78 -4.71
CA PHE A 6 -3.95 5.36 -5.01
C PHE A 6 -5.31 4.72 -5.27
N CYS A 7 -5.33 3.67 -6.07
CA CYS A 7 -6.49 2.81 -6.26
C CYS A 7 -6.07 1.35 -6.27
N GLY A 8 -6.78 0.50 -5.54
CA GLY A 8 -6.59 -0.94 -5.60
C GLY A 8 -7.42 -1.57 -6.72
N ASN A 9 -6.97 -2.70 -7.22
CA ASN A 9 -7.67 -3.50 -8.21
C ASN A 9 -7.54 -5.00 -7.87
N LYS A 10 -8.68 -5.69 -7.81
CA LYS A 10 -8.81 -7.13 -7.49
C LYS A 10 -8.02 -7.57 -6.26
N LEU A 11 -8.09 -6.78 -5.19
CA LEU A 11 -7.50 -7.16 -3.91
C LEU A 11 -8.08 -8.48 -3.39
N ASP A 12 -7.26 -9.26 -2.69
CA ASP A 12 -7.72 -10.52 -2.11
C ASP A 12 -8.75 -10.27 -1.00
N LYS A 13 -9.94 -10.86 -1.16
CA LYS A 13 -11.00 -10.89 -0.14
C LYS A 13 -10.50 -11.60 1.13
N LYS A 14 -10.71 -11.00 2.31
CA LYS A 14 -10.43 -11.64 3.61
C LYS A 14 -11.67 -11.86 4.47
N ASP A 15 -12.66 -10.97 4.42
CA ASP A 15 -13.93 -11.16 5.14
C ASP A 15 -14.75 -12.38 4.72
N PHE A 16 -15.37 -13.08 5.68
CA PHE A 16 -16.27 -14.20 5.40
C PHE A 16 -17.62 -13.73 4.82
N PHE A 17 -18.23 -12.70 5.40
CA PHE A 17 -19.52 -12.14 5.00
C PHE A 17 -19.37 -10.75 4.38
N GLY A 18 -18.70 -10.65 3.23
CA GLY A 18 -18.51 -9.38 2.55
C GLY A 18 -17.41 -9.43 1.49
N LYS A 19 -16.99 -8.27 1.03
CA LYS A 19 -15.64 -8.01 0.48
C LYS A 19 -14.82 -7.33 1.58
N SER A 20 -13.52 -7.22 1.37
CA SER A 20 -12.62 -6.50 2.25
C SER A 20 -12.97 -5.02 2.44
N ASP A 21 -12.49 -4.47 3.54
CA ASP A 21 -12.43 -3.07 3.95
C ASP A 21 -10.96 -2.55 3.86
N PRO A 22 -10.37 -2.41 2.65
CA PRO A 22 -8.94 -2.16 2.50
C PRO A 22 -8.47 -0.75 2.92
N PHE A 23 -7.27 -0.69 3.52
CA PHE A 23 -6.51 0.53 3.79
C PHE A 23 -5.00 0.32 3.58
N LEU A 24 -4.26 1.42 3.37
CA LEU A 24 -2.82 1.43 3.16
C LEU A 24 -2.08 1.97 4.39
N VAL A 25 -0.94 1.37 4.71
CA VAL A 25 0.02 1.88 5.69
C VAL A 25 1.36 2.12 5.02
N PHE A 26 1.79 3.37 5.01
CA PHE A 26 3.07 3.79 4.45
C PHE A 26 4.12 3.78 5.55
N TYR A 27 5.29 3.24 5.21
CA TYR A 27 6.46 3.22 6.08
C TYR A 27 7.68 3.80 5.38
N ARG A 28 8.41 4.62 6.11
CA ARG A 28 9.74 5.09 5.74
C ARG A 28 10.80 4.11 6.29
N SER A 29 11.80 3.76 5.49
CA SER A 29 12.99 3.07 6.00
C SER A 29 13.92 4.01 6.78
N ASN A 30 14.48 3.53 7.89
CA ASN A 30 15.46 4.25 8.69
C ASN A 30 16.88 3.72 8.36
N GLU A 31 17.90 4.44 8.83
CA GLU A 31 19.31 4.09 8.57
C GLU A 31 19.74 2.77 9.21
N ASP A 32 19.07 2.37 10.30
CA ASP A 32 19.24 1.09 10.99
C ASP A 32 18.49 -0.07 10.32
N GLY A 33 17.84 0.16 9.18
CA GLY A 33 17.02 -0.82 8.46
C GLY A 33 15.63 -1.04 9.04
N SER A 34 15.25 -0.34 10.12
CA SER A 34 13.88 -0.37 10.66
C SER A 34 12.91 0.43 9.80
N PHE A 35 11.61 0.25 10.04
CA PHE A 35 10.55 0.97 9.36
C PHE A 35 9.72 1.78 10.34
N THR A 36 9.41 3.03 10.00
CA THR A 36 8.51 3.90 10.78
C THR A 36 7.31 4.28 9.95
N ILE A 37 6.12 4.20 10.53
CA ILE A 37 4.88 4.62 9.87
C ILE A 37 4.96 6.11 9.54
N SER A 38 4.76 6.44 8.27
CA SER A 38 4.71 7.82 7.78
C SER A 38 3.28 8.28 7.52
N HIS A 39 2.37 7.37 7.16
CA HIS A 39 0.96 7.69 6.91
C HIS A 39 0.06 6.44 6.94
N LYS A 40 -1.23 6.65 7.19
CA LYS A 40 -2.30 5.65 7.02
C LYS A 40 -3.44 6.30 6.26
N THR A 41 -3.97 5.64 5.24
CA THR A 41 -5.15 6.10 4.52
C THR A 41 -6.41 5.85 5.33
N GLU A 42 -7.54 6.36 4.84
CA GLU A 42 -8.85 5.89 5.25
C GLU A 42 -9.09 4.43 4.86
N VAL A 43 -10.09 3.85 5.54
CA VAL A 43 -10.64 2.53 5.23
C VAL A 43 -11.74 2.68 4.21
N VAL A 44 -11.63 1.99 3.07
CA VAL A 44 -12.68 1.96 2.05
C VAL A 44 -13.45 0.65 2.19
N LYS A 45 -14.71 0.73 2.60
CA LYS A 45 -15.46 -0.47 3.00
C LYS A 45 -16.03 -1.29 1.84
N ASN A 46 -16.09 -2.61 2.03
CA ASN A 46 -16.78 -3.60 1.21
C ASN A 46 -16.42 -3.51 -0.28
N THR A 47 -15.13 -3.46 -0.60
CA THR A 47 -14.62 -3.41 -1.97
C THR A 47 -13.30 -4.16 -2.13
N LEU A 48 -13.10 -4.74 -3.31
CA LEU A 48 -11.80 -5.28 -3.75
C LEU A 48 -11.10 -4.34 -4.73
N ASN A 49 -11.73 -3.20 -5.05
CA ASN A 49 -11.21 -2.17 -5.94
C ASN A 49 -11.36 -0.80 -5.26
N PRO A 50 -10.64 -0.54 -4.16
CA PRO A 50 -10.75 0.73 -3.44
C PRO A 50 -10.19 1.88 -4.28
N ALA A 51 -10.77 3.06 -4.12
CA ALA A 51 -10.16 4.31 -4.55
C ALA A 51 -9.99 5.17 -3.29
N TRP A 52 -8.75 5.33 -2.83
CA TRP A 52 -8.47 6.15 -1.67
C TRP A 52 -8.46 7.63 -2.05
N GLN A 53 -8.82 8.49 -1.11
CA GLN A 53 -8.80 9.94 -1.29
C GLN A 53 -7.37 10.43 -1.50
N PRO A 54 -7.16 11.49 -2.31
CA PRO A 54 -5.87 12.12 -2.40
C PRO A 54 -5.39 12.62 -1.03
N PHE A 55 -4.12 12.39 -0.72
CA PHE A 55 -3.51 12.84 0.53
C PHE A 55 -2.11 13.42 0.30
N SER A 56 -1.62 14.13 1.31
CA SER A 56 -0.33 14.82 1.25
C SER A 56 0.56 14.42 2.42
N ILE A 57 1.80 14.03 2.12
CA ILE A 57 2.83 13.71 3.12
C ILE A 57 4.05 14.62 2.90
N PRO A 58 4.61 15.26 3.94
CA PRO A 58 5.90 15.93 3.81
C PRO A 58 6.99 14.94 3.34
N VAL A 59 7.78 15.31 2.34
CA VAL A 59 8.82 14.43 1.76
C VAL A 59 9.83 13.98 2.82
N ARG A 60 10.14 14.83 3.79
CA ARG A 60 10.97 14.46 4.95
C ARG A 60 10.34 13.37 5.82
N THR A 61 9.03 13.40 6.01
CA THR A 61 8.30 12.33 6.72
C THR A 61 8.27 11.04 5.90
N LEU A 62 8.06 11.15 4.59
CA LEU A 62 7.92 10.01 3.68
C LEU A 62 9.25 9.26 3.45
N CYS A 63 10.34 10.00 3.22
CA CYS A 63 11.61 9.43 2.76
C CYS A 63 12.85 10.16 3.31
N ASN A 64 12.72 10.93 4.40
CA ASN A 64 13.82 11.71 5.02
C ASN A 64 14.51 12.71 4.09
N GLY A 65 13.85 13.11 2.99
CA GLY A 65 14.45 13.98 1.98
C GLY A 65 15.33 13.26 0.96
N ASP A 66 15.58 11.95 1.14
CA ASP A 66 16.24 11.09 0.17
C ASP A 66 15.19 10.48 -0.77
N PHE A 67 15.22 10.86 -2.04
CA PHE A 67 14.16 10.50 -2.97
C PHE A 67 14.25 9.05 -3.44
N ASP A 68 15.41 8.42 -3.27
CA ASP A 68 15.65 7.02 -3.64
C ASP A 68 15.44 6.07 -2.45
N ARG A 69 15.23 6.63 -1.24
CA ARG A 69 14.93 5.85 -0.05
C ARG A 69 13.66 5.02 -0.21
N THR A 70 13.76 3.76 0.19
CA THR A 70 12.66 2.80 0.16
C THR A 70 11.48 3.25 1.01
N ILE A 71 10.31 3.28 0.38
CA ILE A 71 9.01 3.41 1.00
C ILE A 71 8.34 2.05 0.91
N LYS A 72 7.99 1.46 2.06
CA LYS A 72 7.21 0.22 2.11
C LYS A 72 5.74 0.58 2.28
N VAL A 73 4.86 -0.10 1.57
CA VAL A 73 3.42 0.08 1.67
C VAL A 73 2.78 -1.27 1.95
N ASP A 74 2.08 -1.35 3.07
CA ASP A 74 1.32 -2.53 3.45
C ASP A 74 -0.16 -2.28 3.17
N VAL A 75 -0.82 -3.29 2.61
CA VAL A 75 -2.25 -3.32 2.34
C VAL A 75 -2.91 -4.25 3.35
N TYR A 76 -3.86 -3.72 4.10
CA TYR A 76 -4.61 -4.46 5.12
C TYR A 76 -6.10 -4.44 4.83
N ASP A 77 -6.78 -5.48 5.30
CA ASP A 77 -8.21 -5.53 5.49
C ASP A 77 -8.56 -5.04 6.90
N TRP A 78 -9.51 -4.13 7.04
CA TRP A 78 -9.91 -3.62 8.35
C TRP A 78 -10.93 -4.54 9.01
N ASP A 79 -10.65 -4.88 10.26
CA ASP A 79 -11.48 -5.73 11.11
C ASP A 79 -11.91 -4.98 12.36
N ARG A 80 -13.17 -5.17 12.77
CA ARG A 80 -13.78 -4.46 13.92
C ARG A 80 -13.08 -4.73 15.25
N ASP A 81 -12.49 -5.90 15.40
CA ASP A 81 -11.82 -6.34 16.63
C ASP A 81 -10.35 -5.85 16.71
N GLY A 82 -9.88 -5.14 15.69
CA GLY A 82 -8.51 -4.62 15.60
C GLY A 82 -7.49 -5.61 15.03
N SER A 83 -7.90 -6.85 14.70
CA SER A 83 -7.02 -7.90 14.17
C SER A 83 -6.85 -7.83 12.65
N HIS A 84 -6.58 -6.62 12.14
CA HIS A 84 -6.55 -6.30 10.71
C HIS A 84 -5.78 -7.32 9.86
N ASP A 85 -6.50 -7.88 8.90
CA ASP A 85 -6.03 -8.97 8.08
C ASP A 85 -5.04 -8.50 7.00
N PHE A 86 -3.79 -8.99 7.03
CA PHE A 86 -2.80 -8.58 6.03
C PHE A 86 -3.13 -9.12 4.63
N ILE A 87 -3.29 -8.22 3.65
CA ILE A 87 -3.53 -8.56 2.24
C ILE A 87 -2.20 -8.80 1.55
N GLY A 88 -1.29 -7.82 1.58
CA GLY A 88 0.05 -7.93 1.01
C GLY A 88 0.83 -6.61 1.13
N GLU A 89 2.01 -6.56 0.55
CA GLU A 89 2.91 -5.41 0.57
C GLU A 89 3.54 -5.17 -0.80
N PHE A 90 4.02 -3.94 -0.99
CA PHE A 90 4.94 -3.57 -2.05
C PHE A 90 5.91 -2.50 -1.55
N THR A 91 6.97 -2.26 -2.33
CA THR A 91 7.97 -1.23 -2.05
C THR A 91 8.12 -0.32 -3.25
N THR A 92 8.38 0.96 -3.00
CA THR A 92 8.63 1.98 -4.03
C THR A 92 9.61 3.03 -3.48
N SER A 93 9.83 4.12 -4.21
CA SER A 93 10.60 5.28 -3.78
C SER A 93 9.85 6.56 -4.15
N TYR A 94 10.15 7.68 -3.49
CA TYR A 94 9.53 8.95 -3.89
C TYR A 94 9.90 9.34 -5.32
N ARG A 95 11.11 9.00 -5.77
CA ARG A 95 11.51 9.19 -7.18
C ARG A 95 10.62 8.42 -8.13
N GLU A 96 10.29 7.17 -7.82
CA GLU A 96 9.37 6.38 -8.65
C GLU A 96 7.95 6.94 -8.63
N LEU A 97 7.42 7.27 -7.44
CA LEU A 97 6.11 7.90 -7.28
C LEU A 97 6.00 9.28 -7.95
N ALA A 98 7.12 10.00 -8.04
CA ALA A 98 7.19 11.32 -8.67
C ALA A 98 7.51 11.26 -10.18
N ARG A 99 7.85 10.09 -10.73
CA ARG A 99 8.02 9.96 -12.18
C ARG A 99 6.65 10.15 -12.82
N GLY A 100 6.55 11.19 -13.64
CA GLY A 100 5.34 11.42 -14.43
C GLY A 100 4.16 12.01 -13.64
N GLN A 101 4.31 13.23 -13.12
CA GLN A 101 3.18 14.04 -12.66
C GLN A 101 2.26 14.49 -13.82
N ASN A 102 1.70 13.53 -14.56
CA ASN A 102 0.67 13.70 -15.57
C ASN A 102 -0.40 12.63 -15.31
N GLN A 103 -1.66 12.93 -15.64
CA GLN A 103 -2.84 12.08 -15.41
C GLN A 103 -2.78 10.68 -16.05
N PHE A 104 -1.70 10.35 -16.76
CA PHE A 104 -1.50 9.10 -17.50
C PHE A 104 -0.48 8.14 -16.86
N ASN A 105 0.16 8.49 -15.75
CA ASN A 105 1.12 7.60 -15.08
C ASN A 105 0.41 6.78 -14.01
N ILE A 106 -0.30 5.76 -14.48
CA ILE A 106 -0.86 4.71 -13.63
C ILE A 106 0.26 3.70 -13.39
N TYR A 107 0.82 3.72 -12.19
CA TYR A 107 1.72 2.67 -11.72
C TYR A 107 0.87 1.52 -11.17
N GLU A 108 1.16 0.30 -11.60
CA GLU A 108 0.49 -0.89 -11.10
C GLU A 108 1.46 -1.72 -10.25
N PHE A 109 1.46 -1.47 -8.95
CA PHE A 109 2.24 -2.20 -7.98
C PHE A 109 1.58 -3.54 -7.67
N GLN A 110 2.35 -4.62 -7.80
CA GLN A 110 1.87 -5.94 -7.44
C GLN A 110 1.83 -6.08 -5.93
N VAL A 111 0.64 -6.32 -5.36
CA VAL A 111 0.49 -6.53 -3.92
C VAL A 111 0.89 -7.96 -3.59
N ILE A 112 2.00 -8.13 -2.87
CA ILE A 112 2.56 -9.45 -2.58
C ILE A 112 2.34 -9.83 -1.12
N ASN A 113 1.71 -10.98 -0.88
CA ASN A 113 1.66 -11.59 0.44
C ASN A 113 2.81 -12.60 0.59
N PRO A 114 3.86 -12.33 1.40
CA PRO A 114 5.00 -13.23 1.51
C PRO A 114 4.61 -14.62 2.01
N LYS A 115 3.63 -14.72 2.92
CA LYS A 115 3.13 -16.00 3.45
C LYS A 115 2.45 -16.84 2.36
N LYS A 116 1.65 -16.22 1.47
CA LYS A 116 1.04 -16.93 0.33
C LYS A 116 2.09 -17.32 -0.72
N LYS A 117 3.02 -16.41 -1.04
CA LYS A 117 4.11 -16.65 -1.99
C LYS A 117 4.98 -17.85 -1.58
N ALA A 118 5.28 -17.99 -0.29
CA ALA A 118 6.05 -19.11 0.23
C ALA A 118 5.30 -20.46 0.18
N LYS A 119 3.96 -20.45 0.30
CA LYS A 119 3.15 -21.68 0.44
C LYS A 119 2.53 -22.17 -0.86
N LYS A 120 2.24 -21.28 -1.82
CA LYS A 120 1.43 -21.58 -3.00
C LYS A 120 2.28 -21.45 -4.27
N LYS A 121 2.57 -22.58 -4.93
CA LYS A 121 3.39 -22.64 -6.17
C LYS A 121 2.81 -21.81 -7.34
N LYS A 122 1.49 -21.62 -7.42
CA LYS A 122 0.80 -20.86 -8.47
C LYS A 122 0.33 -19.46 -8.01
N TYR A 123 0.88 -18.94 -6.91
CA TYR A 123 0.54 -17.60 -6.44
C TYR A 123 1.17 -16.53 -7.34
N VAL A 124 0.36 -15.56 -7.77
CA VAL A 124 0.80 -14.43 -8.59
C VAL A 124 0.90 -13.17 -7.73
N ASN A 125 -0.23 -12.67 -7.24
CA ASN A 125 -0.35 -11.51 -6.36
C ASN A 125 -1.63 -11.61 -5.50
N SER A 126 -1.86 -10.63 -4.65
CA SER A 126 -3.08 -10.43 -3.86
C SER A 126 -3.85 -9.20 -4.36
N GLY A 127 -3.81 -8.95 -5.67
CA GLY A 127 -4.28 -7.74 -6.35
C GLY A 127 -3.16 -6.76 -6.70
N THR A 128 -3.56 -5.59 -7.18
CA THR A 128 -2.67 -4.49 -7.55
C THR A 128 -3.11 -3.17 -6.90
N VAL A 129 -2.17 -2.25 -6.71
CA VAL A 129 -2.37 -0.88 -6.17
C VAL A 129 -1.63 0.14 -7.04
#